data_AF-A0A240EE15-F1
#
_entry.id   AF-A0A240EE15-F1
#
_cell.length_a   1.000
_cell.length_b   1.000
_cell.length_c   1.000
_cell.angle_alpha   90.00
_cell.angle_beta   90.00
_cell.angle_gamma   90.00
#
_symmetry.space_group_name_H-M   'P 1'
#
loop_
_entity.id
_entity.type
_entity.pdbx_description
1 polymer ?
#
loop_
_entity_poly.entity_id
_entity_poly.type
_entity_poly.pdbx_seq_one_letter_code
_entity_poly.pdbx_strand_id
1 'polypeptide(L)'
;MKIYLSALSLVLLGMSVAGCTSKSEREFVKGCKMGGADSSTCECVYEKIEDKYGADRLEEKFYIISQTAEFQNEIVRYGMQCMKE
;
A
#
# COMPACT_ATOMS: atom_id res chain seq x y z
N MET A 1 17.24 30.07 -19.32
CA MET A 1 16.88 29.17 -18.20
C MET A 1 16.62 27.81 -18.81
N LYS A 2 17.67 26.97 -18.86
CA LYS A 2 18.02 26.04 -17.78
C LYS A 2 16.95 24.95 -17.75
N ILE A 3 17.12 23.86 -18.50
CA ILE A 3 17.60 22.53 -18.02
C ILE A 3 16.67 21.88 -16.95
N TYR A 4 15.78 22.64 -16.31
CA TYR A 4 14.80 22.21 -15.32
C TYR A 4 13.48 21.72 -15.92
N LEU A 5 13.14 22.11 -17.16
CA LEU A 5 11.96 21.56 -17.84
C LEU A 5 12.10 20.06 -18.15
N SER A 6 13.31 19.50 -18.06
CA SER A 6 13.59 18.09 -18.36
C SER A 6 13.57 17.18 -17.13
N ALA A 7 13.26 17.70 -15.92
CA ALA A 7 13.52 17.00 -14.66
C ALA A 7 12.27 16.68 -13.80
N LEU A 8 11.05 16.89 -14.29
CA LEU A 8 9.85 16.59 -13.48
C LEU A 8 8.75 15.88 -14.28
N SER A 9 9.15 14.92 -15.12
CA SER A 9 8.23 14.01 -15.82
C SER A 9 8.19 12.61 -15.19
N LEU A 10 8.45 12.49 -13.89
CA LEU A 10 8.50 11.20 -13.18
C LEU A 10 7.76 11.23 -11.83
N VAL A 11 6.66 12.00 -11.73
CA VAL A 11 5.69 11.73 -10.66
C VAL A 11 4.69 10.72 -11.20
N LEU A 12 5.09 9.46 -10.98
CA LEU A 12 4.36 8.21 -10.99
C LEU A 12 2.90 8.29 -11.45
N LEU A 13 2.64 7.58 -12.54
CA LEU A 13 1.32 7.12 -12.91
C LEU A 13 0.70 6.35 -11.73
N GLY A 14 -0.21 6.98 -11.00
CA GLY A 14 -1.26 6.26 -10.28
C GLY A 14 -2.24 5.69 -11.30
N MET A 15 -1.81 4.65 -12.02
CA MET A 15 -2.72 3.80 -12.76
C MET A 15 -3.51 3.02 -11.71
N SER A 16 -4.64 3.57 -11.26
CA SER A 16 -5.66 2.79 -10.58
C SER A 16 -6.28 1.85 -11.61
N VAL A 17 -5.57 0.74 -11.86
CA VAL A 17 -6.16 -0.42 -12.48
C VAL A 17 -7.22 -0.86 -11.49
N ALA A 18 -8.50 -0.63 -11.81
CA ALA A 18 -9.61 -1.28 -11.13
C ALA A 18 -9.53 -2.78 -11.48
N GLY A 19 -8.55 -3.46 -10.90
CA GLY A 19 -8.34 -4.89 -10.98
C GLY A 19 -9.32 -5.58 -10.05
N CYS A 20 -9.57 -6.86 -10.32
CA CYS A 20 -10.20 -7.71 -9.33
C CYS A 20 -9.38 -7.64 -8.03
N THR A 21 -9.93 -6.99 -7.01
CA THR A 21 -9.29 -6.91 -5.69
C THR A 21 -9.08 -8.31 -5.10
N SER A 22 -7.91 -8.59 -4.53
CA SER A 22 -7.61 -9.91 -4.00
C SER A 22 -8.42 -10.19 -2.72
N LYS A 23 -8.47 -11.46 -2.26
CA LYS A 23 -9.07 -11.75 -0.96
C LYS A 23 -8.29 -11.08 0.18
N SER A 24 -6.96 -11.06 0.07
CA SER A 24 -6.04 -10.46 1.04
C SER A 24 -6.27 -8.96 1.17
N GLU A 25 -6.42 -8.26 0.05
CA GLU A 25 -6.72 -6.84 0.02
C GLU A 25 -8.04 -6.53 0.72
N ARG A 26 -9.12 -7.25 0.38
CA ARG A 26 -10.43 -7.04 0.99
C ARG A 26 -10.40 -7.21 2.50
N GLU A 27 -9.77 -8.28 2.99
CA GLU A 27 -9.67 -8.53 4.43
C GLU A 27 -8.77 -7.50 5.13
N PHE A 28 -7.66 -7.12 4.49
CA PHE A 28 -6.78 -6.07 5.00
C PHE A 28 -7.50 -4.73 5.10
N VAL A 29 -8.11 -4.25 4.01
CA VAL A 29 -8.80 -2.96 3.94
C VAL A 29 -9.97 -2.95 4.93
N LYS A 30 -10.72 -4.05 5.04
CA LYS A 30 -11.78 -4.18 6.04
C LYS A 30 -11.23 -4.07 7.46
N GLY A 31 -10.14 -4.77 7.78
CA GLY A 31 -9.46 -4.68 9.07
C GLY A 31 -8.97 -3.28 9.39
N CYS A 32 -8.31 -2.64 8.42
CA CYS A 32 -7.80 -1.27 8.52
C CYS A 32 -8.92 -0.26 8.76
N LYS A 33 -10.05 -0.37 8.06
CA LYS A 33 -11.23 0.48 8.25
C LYS A 33 -11.88 0.28 9.63
N MET A 34 -11.95 -0.96 10.12
CA MET A 34 -12.38 -1.23 11.50
C MET A 34 -11.42 -0.61 12.53
N GLY A 35 -10.15 -0.43 12.17
CA GLY A 35 -9.16 0.31 12.96
C GLY A 35 -9.33 1.85 12.94
N GLY A 36 -10.27 2.37 12.14
CA GLY A 36 -10.63 3.79 12.12
C GLY A 36 -10.01 4.62 10.99
N ALA A 37 -9.22 4.01 10.10
CA ALA A 37 -8.71 4.70 8.91
C ALA A 37 -9.77 4.75 7.79
N ASP A 38 -9.69 5.76 6.93
CA ASP A 38 -10.55 5.87 5.76
C ASP A 38 -10.16 4.86 4.66
N SER A 39 -11.07 4.63 3.70
CA SER A 39 -10.85 3.60 2.67
C SER A 39 -9.63 3.89 1.80
N SER A 40 -9.42 5.15 1.39
CA SER A 40 -8.27 5.56 0.57
C SER A 40 -6.94 5.35 1.29
N THR A 41 -6.86 5.68 2.58
CA THR A 41 -5.66 5.41 3.39
C THR A 41 -5.40 3.89 3.45
N CYS A 42 -6.43 3.09 3.70
CA CYS A 42 -6.29 1.63 3.79
C CYS A 42 -5.86 0.98 2.48
N GLU A 43 -6.43 1.43 1.36
CA GLU A 43 -6.07 0.98 0.01
C GLU A 43 -4.61 1.35 -0.30
N CYS A 44 -4.21 2.62 -0.06
CA CYS A 44 -2.82 3.07 -0.23
C CYS A 44 -1.82 2.24 0.60
N VAL A 45 -2.16 1.91 1.85
CA VAL A 45 -1.26 1.09 2.69
C VAL A 45 -1.14 -0.31 2.11
N TYR A 46 -2.25 -0.91 1.68
CA TYR A 46 -2.21 -2.24 1.08
C TYR A 46 -1.37 -2.26 -0.20
N GLU A 47 -1.54 -1.28 -1.09
CA GLU A 47 -0.74 -1.15 -2.32
C GLU A 47 0.76 -1.12 -2.01
N LYS A 48 1.21 -0.31 -1.04
CA LYS A 48 2.64 -0.25 -0.68
C LYS A 48 3.18 -1.56 -0.11
N ILE A 49 2.33 -2.34 0.58
CA ILE A 49 2.70 -3.66 1.11
C ILE A 49 2.72 -4.69 -0.02
N GLU A 50 1.74 -4.65 -0.92
CA GLU A 50 1.68 -5.52 -2.10
C GLU A 50 2.87 -5.30 -3.02
N ASP A 51 3.27 -4.05 -3.25
CA ASP A 51 4.49 -3.71 -4.00
C ASP A 51 5.75 -4.31 -3.36
N LYS A 52 5.81 -4.38 -2.03
CA LYS A 52 6.97 -4.90 -1.30
C LYS A 52 7.02 -6.44 -1.27
N TYR A 53 5.90 -7.09 -0.99
CA TYR A 53 5.87 -8.53 -0.74
C TYR A 53 5.42 -9.35 -1.96
N GLY A 54 4.68 -8.73 -2.88
CA GLY A 54 3.99 -9.36 -4.00
C GLY A 54 2.62 -9.92 -3.61
N ALA A 55 1.64 -9.76 -4.51
CA ALA A 55 0.25 -10.21 -4.32
C ALA A 55 0.15 -11.70 -3.95
N ASP A 56 0.78 -12.59 -4.72
CA ASP A 56 0.75 -14.04 -4.48
C ASP A 56 1.29 -14.41 -3.10
N ARG A 57 2.36 -13.74 -2.67
CA ARG A 57 3.00 -14.01 -1.38
C ARG A 57 2.18 -13.50 -0.22
N LEU A 58 1.48 -12.37 -0.38
CA LEU A 58 0.51 -11.92 0.60
C LEU A 58 -0.64 -12.91 0.69
N GLU A 59 -1.20 -13.38 -0.42
CA GLU A 59 -2.28 -14.37 -0.39
C GLU A 59 -1.90 -15.67 0.31
N GLU A 60 -0.70 -16.20 0.07
CA GLU A 60 -0.28 -17.46 0.68
C GLU A 60 0.26 -17.32 2.11
N LYS A 61 0.93 -16.20 2.42
CA LYS A 61 1.79 -16.08 3.61
C LYS A 61 1.48 -14.87 4.48
N PHE A 62 0.36 -14.17 4.27
CA PHE A 62 -0.01 -12.97 5.03
C PHE A 62 0.18 -13.14 6.53
N TYR A 63 -0.38 -14.21 7.11
CA TYR A 63 -0.31 -14.46 8.55
C TYR A 63 1.12 -14.62 9.09
N ILE A 64 2.02 -15.21 8.30
CA ILE A 64 3.43 -15.41 8.70
C ILE A 64 4.15 -14.07 8.60
N ILE A 65 3.95 -13.34 7.50
CA ILE A 65 4.54 -12.02 7.26
C ILE A 65 4.08 -11.02 8.34
N SER A 66 2.79 -11.03 8.67
CA SER A 66 2.20 -10.10 9.63
C SER A 66 2.73 -10.24 11.06
N GLN A 67 3.33 -11.39 11.39
CA GLN A 67 3.94 -11.62 12.70
C GLN A 67 5.38 -11.08 12.81
N THR A 68 5.97 -10.62 11.71
CA THR A 68 7.34 -10.08 11.72
C THR A 68 7.38 -8.66 12.24
N ALA A 69 8.47 -8.31 12.95
CA ALA A 69 8.69 -6.93 13.39
C ALA A 69 8.87 -5.97 12.21
N GLU A 70 9.41 -6.44 11.09
CA GLU A 70 9.54 -5.66 9.85
C GLU A 70 8.17 -5.22 9.35
N PHE A 71 7.23 -6.15 9.21
CA PHE A 71 5.87 -5.83 8.78
C PHE A 71 5.17 -4.83 9.71
N GLN A 72 5.34 -4.97 11.03
CA GLN A 72 4.74 -4.02 11.98
C GLN A 72 5.30 -2.60 11.81
N ASN A 73 6.62 -2.46 11.59
CA ASN A 73 7.23 -1.16 11.30
C ASN A 73 6.75 -0.58 9.97
N GLU A 74 6.53 -1.42 8.98
CA GLU A 74 6.03 -1.02 7.66
C GLU A 74 4.59 -0.55 7.69
N ILE A 75 3.71 -1.25 8.40
CA ILE A 75 2.32 -0.82 8.60
C ILE A 75 2.29 0.60 9.17
N VAL A 76 3.10 0.86 10.20
CA VAL A 76 3.19 2.20 10.82
C VAL A 76 3.77 3.21 9.83
N ARG A 77 4.86 2.86 9.13
CA ARG A 77 5.52 3.75 8.17
C ARG A 77 4.62 4.11 6.99
N TYR A 78 4.03 3.11 6.34
CA TYR A 78 3.14 3.27 5.20
C TYR A 78 1.85 3.97 5.63
N GLY A 79 1.29 3.66 6.80
CA GLY A 79 0.16 4.40 7.35
C GLY A 79 0.45 5.89 7.48
N MET A 80 1.61 6.27 8.04
CA MET A 80 2.03 7.67 8.11
C MET A 80 2.27 8.35 6.76
N GLN A 81 2.65 7.58 5.73
CA GLN A 81 2.83 8.09 4.38
C GLN A 81 1.47 8.33 3.72
N CYS A 82 0.58 7.33 3.75
CA CYS A 82 -0.74 7.40 3.13
C CYS A 82 -1.67 8.42 3.78
N MET A 83 -1.56 8.67 5.09
CA MET A 83 -2.32 9.75 5.75
C MET A 83 -1.90 11.16 5.29
N LYS A 84 -0.77 11.31 4.60
CA LYS A 84 -0.27 12.59 4.08
C LYS A 84 -0.45 12.75 2.57
N GLU A 85 -0.90 11.70 1.89
CA GLU A 85 -1.25 11.71 0.46
C GLU A 85 -2.66 12.28 0.27
#